data_AF-F8E276-F1
#
_entry.id   AF-F8E276-F1
#
_cell.length_a   1.000
_cell.length_b   1.000
_cell.length_c   1.000
_cell.angle_alpha   90.00
_cell.angle_beta   90.00
_cell.angle_gamma   90.00
#
_symmetry.space_group_name_H-M   'P 1'
#
loop_
_entity.id
_entity.type
_entity.pdbx_description
1 polymer ?
#
loop_
_entity_poly.entity_id
_entity_poly.type
_entity_poly.pdbx_seq_one_letter_code
_entity_poly.pdbx_strand_id
1 'polypeptide(L)'
;MTASSAPAPLTERTSTALAEFTDNIRSMATGSYLREEDREFWEAPYPESVADQADSIVRDALAAAVGVAGRSSEEIARLAADSQIDASLLADADSDAGDNAPDATNASETGETDSEPARAAVLAAAIAGVITPKLEQLKELSDGVEGALLDEEEINDLKTVFASAAEDLAATPTVLTGHVEQYLEA
;
A
#
# COMPACT_ATOMS: atom_id res chain seq x y z
N MET A 1 11.11 -6.65 30.28
CA MET A 1 9.71 -6.27 29.95
C MET A 1 9.79 -5.40 28.72
N THR A 2 9.73 -5.98 27.53
CA THR A 2 9.72 -5.25 26.27
C THR A 2 8.32 -4.67 26.08
N ALA A 3 8.23 -3.35 25.92
CA ALA A 3 6.97 -2.67 25.67
C ALA A 3 6.44 -3.12 24.31
N SER A 4 5.32 -3.82 24.31
CA SER A 4 4.53 -4.07 23.11
C SER A 4 3.94 -2.72 22.69
N SER A 5 4.62 -2.00 21.79
CA SER A 5 4.03 -0.82 21.18
C SER A 5 2.88 -1.30 20.31
N ALA A 6 1.65 -0.89 20.64
CA ALA A 6 0.52 -1.06 19.74
C ALA A 6 0.87 -0.38 18.40
N PRO A 7 0.38 -0.91 17.26
CA PRO A 7 0.57 -0.24 15.97
C PRO A 7 -0.07 1.14 16.08
N ALA A 8 0.63 2.17 15.59
CA ALA A 8 0.07 3.50 15.55
C ALA A 8 -1.21 3.46 14.68
N PRO A 9 -2.32 4.10 15.11
CA PRO A 9 -3.49 4.23 14.26
C PRO A 9 -3.12 5.02 13.00
N LEU A 10 -3.76 4.70 11.88
CA LEU A 10 -3.63 5.48 10.65
C LEU A 10 -3.98 6.95 10.92
N THR A 11 -3.18 7.86 10.37
CA THR A 11 -3.29 9.29 10.60
C THR A 11 -4.30 9.95 9.66
N GLU A 12 -4.50 11.25 9.83
CA GLU A 12 -5.29 12.07 8.90
C GLU A 12 -4.73 12.01 7.47
N ARG A 13 -3.41 11.83 7.30
CA ARG A 13 -2.80 11.74 5.96
C ARG A 13 -3.35 10.55 5.17
N THR A 14 -3.28 9.35 5.75
CA THR A 14 -3.80 8.13 5.13
C THR A 14 -5.31 8.22 4.92
N SER A 15 -6.02 8.83 5.87
CA SER A 15 -7.48 9.01 5.77
C SER A 15 -7.85 9.96 4.62
N THR A 16 -7.10 11.04 4.41
CA THR A 16 -7.29 11.97 3.30
C THR A 16 -6.97 11.31 1.96
N ALA A 17 -5.84 10.62 1.83
CA ALA A 17 -5.48 9.92 0.60
C ALA A 17 -6.55 8.87 0.22
N LEU A 18 -7.06 8.13 1.21
CA LEU A 18 -8.16 7.18 0.99
C LEU A 18 -9.42 7.89 0.52
N ALA A 19 -9.78 9.01 1.17
CA ALA A 19 -10.95 9.77 0.78
C ALA A 19 -10.85 10.27 -0.66
N GLU A 20 -9.71 10.84 -1.05
CA GLU A 20 -9.44 11.32 -2.41
C GLU A 20 -9.59 10.20 -3.45
N PHE A 21 -8.95 9.06 -3.24
CA PHE A 21 -9.12 7.88 -4.09
C PHE A 21 -10.59 7.46 -4.23
N THR A 22 -11.30 7.33 -3.09
CA THR A 22 -12.70 6.85 -3.08
C THR A 22 -13.68 7.85 -3.68
N ASP A 23 -13.42 9.15 -3.50
CA ASP A 23 -14.24 10.22 -4.05
C ASP A 23 -14.05 10.31 -5.57
N ASN A 24 -12.84 10.11 -6.07
CA ASN A 24 -12.56 10.09 -7.50
C ASN A 24 -13.32 8.94 -8.21
N ILE A 25 -13.14 7.69 -7.76
CA ILE A 25 -13.82 6.54 -8.37
C ILE A 25 -15.35 6.64 -8.28
N ARG A 26 -15.88 7.24 -7.21
CA ARG A 26 -17.32 7.48 -7.05
C ARG A 26 -17.80 8.61 -7.96
N SER A 27 -17.01 9.66 -8.13
CA SER A 27 -17.29 10.75 -9.05
C SER A 27 -17.40 10.24 -10.49
N MET A 28 -16.51 9.32 -10.88
CA MET A 28 -16.58 8.61 -12.15
C MET A 28 -17.81 7.71 -12.27
N ALA A 29 -18.20 6.97 -11.22
CA ALA A 29 -19.41 6.15 -11.26
C ALA A 29 -20.72 6.95 -11.37
N THR A 30 -20.73 8.18 -10.85
CA THR A 30 -21.95 9.02 -10.73
C THR A 30 -22.01 10.16 -11.74
N GLY A 31 -20.89 10.47 -12.41
CA GLY A 31 -20.76 11.64 -13.27
C GLY A 31 -20.90 12.94 -12.47
N SER A 32 -20.54 12.95 -11.18
CA SER A 32 -20.78 14.10 -10.29
C SER A 32 -20.05 15.37 -10.73
N TYR A 33 -18.93 15.19 -11.45
CA TYR A 33 -18.12 16.23 -12.07
C TYR A 33 -18.77 16.85 -13.32
N LEU A 34 -19.76 16.18 -13.92
CA LEU A 34 -20.47 16.66 -15.09
C LEU A 34 -21.57 17.65 -14.71
N ARG A 35 -21.87 18.56 -15.65
CA ARG A 35 -23.07 19.39 -15.59
C ARG A 35 -24.31 18.52 -15.80
N GLU A 36 -25.45 19.00 -15.32
CA GLU A 36 -26.72 18.25 -15.39
C GLU A 36 -27.11 17.93 -16.85
N GLU A 37 -26.91 18.87 -17.76
CA GLU A 37 -27.18 18.69 -19.19
C GLU A 37 -26.27 17.65 -19.87
N ASP A 38 -25.02 17.52 -19.41
CA ASP A 38 -24.07 16.56 -19.96
C ASP A 38 -24.30 15.16 -19.36
N ARG A 39 -24.74 15.11 -18.10
CA ARG A 39 -25.03 13.87 -17.37
C ARG A 39 -26.22 13.10 -17.96
N GLU A 40 -27.19 13.79 -18.58
CA GLU A 40 -28.36 13.15 -19.21
C GLU A 40 -27.98 12.17 -20.33
N PHE A 41 -26.91 12.47 -21.07
CA PHE A 41 -26.46 11.68 -22.21
C PHE A 41 -25.20 10.84 -21.90
N TRP A 42 -24.77 10.85 -20.65
CA TRP A 42 -23.59 10.15 -20.20
C TRP A 42 -23.95 8.76 -19.67
N GLU A 43 -23.11 7.78 -20.01
CA GLU A 43 -23.18 6.43 -19.48
C GLU A 43 -21.98 6.22 -18.58
N ALA A 44 -22.24 5.75 -17.35
CA ALA A 44 -21.19 5.51 -16.39
C ALA A 44 -20.24 4.40 -16.87
N PRO A 45 -18.92 4.54 -16.67
CA PRO A 45 -17.95 3.49 -17.01
C PRO A 45 -18.21 2.21 -16.21
N TYR A 46 -18.76 2.35 -15.00
CA TYR A 46 -19.16 1.25 -14.13
C TYR A 46 -20.24 1.74 -13.14
N PRO A 47 -21.06 0.84 -12.57
CA PRO A 47 -22.10 1.22 -11.63
C PRO A 47 -21.51 1.65 -10.27
N GLU A 48 -22.26 2.47 -9.51
CA GLU A 48 -21.87 2.93 -8.16
C GLU A 48 -21.51 1.77 -7.21
N SER A 49 -22.18 0.61 -7.36
CA SER A 49 -21.87 -0.58 -6.56
C SER A 49 -20.46 -1.12 -6.77
N VAL A 50 -19.81 -0.83 -7.90
CA VAL A 50 -18.41 -1.19 -8.15
C VAL A 50 -17.48 -0.25 -7.39
N ALA A 51 -17.77 1.06 -7.38
CA ALA A 51 -17.04 2.02 -6.55
C ALA A 51 -17.15 1.68 -5.05
N ASP A 52 -18.36 1.31 -4.58
CA ASP A 52 -18.59 0.90 -3.19
C ASP A 52 -17.80 -0.37 -2.82
N GLN A 53 -17.70 -1.33 -3.75
CA GLN A 53 -16.90 -2.55 -3.55
C GLN A 53 -15.40 -2.22 -3.49
N ALA A 54 -14.91 -1.34 -4.37
CA ALA A 54 -13.53 -0.89 -4.36
C ALA A 54 -13.16 -0.20 -3.04
N ASP A 55 -13.98 0.74 -2.55
CA ASP A 55 -13.82 1.39 -1.24
C ASP A 55 -13.72 0.35 -0.12
N SER A 56 -14.62 -0.63 -0.09
CA SER A 56 -14.58 -1.70 0.91
C SER A 56 -13.30 -2.54 0.82
N ILE A 57 -12.84 -2.88 -0.39
CA ILE A 57 -11.62 -3.69 -0.59
C ILE A 57 -10.38 -2.94 -0.08
N VAL A 58 -10.25 -1.64 -0.40
CA VAL A 58 -9.11 -0.84 0.05
C VAL A 58 -9.13 -0.62 1.56
N ARG A 59 -10.30 -0.36 2.16
CA ARG A 59 -10.44 -0.28 3.62
C ARG A 59 -10.07 -1.60 4.31
N ASP A 60 -10.49 -2.72 3.76
CA ASP A 60 -10.11 -4.04 4.26
C ASP A 60 -8.60 -4.27 4.18
N ALA A 61 -7.96 -3.84 3.07
CA ALA A 61 -6.51 -3.94 2.90
C ALA A 61 -5.77 -3.10 3.94
N LEU A 62 -6.20 -1.86 4.20
CA LEU A 62 -5.66 -1.00 5.24
C LEU A 62 -5.85 -1.59 6.64
N ALA A 63 -7.02 -2.14 6.93
CA ALA A 63 -7.28 -2.83 8.20
C ALA A 63 -6.36 -4.05 8.38
N ALA A 64 -6.11 -4.80 7.30
CA ALA A 64 -5.18 -5.93 7.32
C ALA A 64 -3.73 -5.47 7.57
N ALA A 65 -3.30 -4.37 6.94
CA ALA A 65 -1.97 -3.78 7.15
C ALA A 65 -1.77 -3.35 8.62
N VAL A 66 -2.73 -2.64 9.21
CA VAL A 66 -2.74 -2.28 10.64
C VAL A 66 -2.68 -3.54 11.51
N GLY A 67 -3.41 -4.58 11.13
CA GLY A 67 -3.42 -5.87 11.83
C GLY A 67 -2.07 -6.60 11.80
N VAL A 68 -1.23 -6.39 10.77
CA VAL A 68 0.14 -6.93 10.70
C VAL A 68 1.07 -6.13 11.61
N ALA A 69 0.99 -4.80 11.60
CA ALA A 69 1.84 -3.94 12.41
C ALA A 69 1.69 -4.18 13.93
N GLY A 70 0.54 -4.72 14.36
CA GLY A 70 0.30 -5.08 15.76
C GLY A 70 0.76 -6.48 16.19
N ARG A 71 1.41 -7.24 15.31
CA ARG A 71 1.90 -8.60 15.61
C ARG A 71 3.29 -8.58 16.25
N SER A 72 3.71 -9.74 16.76
CA SER A 72 5.08 -9.90 17.24
C SER A 72 6.09 -9.85 16.09
N SER A 73 7.34 -9.45 16.37
CA SER A 73 8.40 -9.42 15.36
C SER A 73 8.64 -10.77 14.70
N GLU A 74 8.51 -11.88 15.44
CA GLU A 74 8.63 -13.24 14.90
C GLU A 74 7.53 -13.58 13.90
N GLU A 75 6.29 -13.17 14.18
CA GLU A 75 5.17 -13.35 13.26
C GLU A 75 5.32 -12.47 12.02
N ILE A 76 5.75 -11.22 12.18
CA ILE A 76 6.02 -10.31 11.05
C ILE A 76 7.10 -10.92 10.15
N ALA A 77 8.22 -11.40 10.72
CA ALA A 77 9.29 -12.03 9.97
C ALA A 77 8.82 -13.30 9.22
N ARG A 78 7.95 -14.12 9.84
CA ARG A 78 7.35 -15.28 9.17
C ARG A 78 6.47 -14.85 8.00
N LEU A 79 5.57 -13.88 8.21
CA LEU A 79 4.70 -13.37 7.14
C LEU A 79 5.52 -12.78 5.98
N ALA A 80 6.58 -12.03 6.29
CA ALA A 80 7.48 -11.50 5.28
C ALA A 80 8.17 -12.62 4.49
N ALA A 81 8.64 -13.68 5.15
CA ALA A 81 9.23 -14.82 4.45
C ALA A 81 8.25 -15.55 3.52
N ASP A 82 6.96 -15.57 3.88
CA ASP A 82 5.90 -16.22 3.09
C ASP A 82 5.34 -15.31 1.97
N SER A 83 5.62 -14.00 2.01
CA SER A 83 4.96 -12.97 1.19
C SER A 83 5.27 -12.98 -0.31
N GLN A 84 6.24 -13.79 -0.76
CA GLN A 84 6.69 -13.89 -2.17
C GLN A 84 7.01 -12.54 -2.84
N ILE A 85 7.35 -11.51 -2.07
CA ILE A 85 7.67 -10.17 -2.58
C ILE A 85 8.95 -10.20 -3.40
N ASP A 86 8.98 -9.42 -4.47
CA ASP A 86 10.16 -9.29 -5.32
C ASP A 86 11.36 -8.81 -4.51
N ALA A 87 12.45 -9.59 -4.56
CA ALA A 87 13.65 -9.30 -3.81
C ALA A 87 14.32 -7.98 -4.21
N SER A 88 14.05 -7.46 -5.42
CA SER A 88 14.55 -6.15 -5.86
C SER A 88 13.96 -5.01 -5.04
N LEU A 89 12.66 -5.07 -4.70
CA LEU A 89 12.00 -4.06 -3.86
C LEU A 89 12.63 -3.96 -2.47
N LEU A 90 13.12 -5.09 -1.94
CA LEU A 90 13.80 -5.15 -0.65
C LEU A 90 15.23 -4.62 -0.70
N ALA A 91 15.91 -4.72 -1.86
CA ALA A 91 17.26 -4.21 -2.04
C ALA A 91 17.29 -2.68 -2.17
N ASP A 92 16.27 -2.09 -2.80
CA ASP A 92 16.15 -0.63 -2.92
C ASP A 92 15.83 0.04 -1.57
N ALA A 93 15.13 -0.66 -0.67
CA ALA A 93 14.86 -0.18 0.70
C ALA A 93 16.13 0.02 1.54
N ASP A 94 17.18 -0.77 1.30
CA ASP A 94 18.47 -0.68 2.01
C ASP A 94 19.36 0.46 1.44
N SER A 95 19.02 0.95 0.25
CA SER A 95 19.81 1.95 -0.49
C SER A 95 19.48 3.40 -0.10
N ASP A 96 18.34 3.64 0.56
CA ASP A 96 17.92 4.99 1.02
C ASP A 96 18.62 5.42 2.33
N ALA A 97 19.43 4.53 2.92
CA ALA A 97 20.28 4.82 4.07
C ALA A 97 21.55 5.63 3.68
N GLY A 98 21.34 6.86 3.21
CA GLY A 98 22.30 7.96 3.33
C GLY A 98 23.59 7.88 2.50
N ASP A 99 23.59 8.58 1.37
CA ASP A 99 24.79 9.19 0.78
C ASP A 99 25.32 10.26 1.75
N ASN A 100 26.04 9.82 2.79
CA ASN A 100 26.93 10.64 3.60
C ASN A 100 28.12 9.78 4.02
N ALA A 101 29.06 9.61 3.10
CA ALA A 101 30.38 9.11 3.44
C ALA A 101 31.06 10.07 4.43
N PRO A 102 31.65 9.54 5.50
CA PRO A 102 33.07 9.81 5.64
C PRO A 102 33.87 8.50 5.67
N ASP A 103 34.90 8.51 4.84
CA ASP A 103 36.05 7.62 4.84
C ASP A 103 36.52 7.27 6.26
N ALA A 104 36.46 5.97 6.62
CA ALA A 104 37.36 5.35 7.60
C ALA A 104 37.24 3.80 7.60
N THR A 105 38.14 3.16 6.85
CA THR A 105 38.96 2.00 7.24
C THR A 105 38.54 1.13 8.45
N ASN A 106 38.11 -0.11 8.16
CA ASN A 106 38.21 -1.38 8.92
C ASN A 106 37.78 -1.45 10.41
N ALA A 107 36.78 -2.30 10.69
CA ALA A 107 36.96 -3.58 11.40
C ALA A 107 35.65 -4.38 11.39
N SER A 108 35.75 -5.69 11.14
CA SER A 108 34.64 -6.65 11.21
C SER A 108 34.11 -6.79 12.64
N GLU A 109 32.82 -6.60 12.83
CA GLU A 109 32.03 -7.23 13.88
C GLU A 109 30.73 -7.76 13.27
N THR A 110 30.60 -9.08 13.25
CA THR A 110 29.33 -9.80 13.12
C THR A 110 28.47 -9.43 14.34
N GLY A 111 27.71 -8.36 14.23
CA GLY A 111 26.59 -8.05 15.10
C GLY A 111 25.31 -8.24 14.28
N GLU A 112 24.34 -8.96 14.84
CA GLU A 112 22.97 -9.06 14.31
C GLU A 112 22.46 -7.65 13.99
N THR A 113 22.42 -7.31 12.70
CA THR A 113 21.94 -6.02 12.20
C THR A 113 20.42 -6.04 12.18
N ASP A 114 19.81 -5.97 13.36
CA ASP A 114 18.44 -5.48 13.54
C ASP A 114 18.44 -3.95 13.35
N SER A 115 18.88 -3.50 12.18
CA SER A 115 18.86 -2.10 11.81
C SER A 115 17.41 -1.67 11.59
N GLU A 116 17.04 -0.47 12.05
CA GLU A 116 15.67 0.07 11.89
C GLU A 116 15.16 0.04 10.43
N PRO A 117 15.99 0.33 9.40
CA PRO A 117 15.61 0.15 7.99
C PRO A 117 15.28 -1.31 7.62
N ALA A 118 16.05 -2.28 8.11
CA ALA A 118 15.80 -3.70 7.86
C ALA A 118 14.47 -4.15 8.47
N ARG A 119 14.15 -3.65 9.67
CA ARG A 119 12.86 -3.92 10.32
C ARG A 119 11.69 -3.30 9.55
N ALA A 120 11.83 -2.07 9.07
CA ALA A 120 10.80 -1.39 8.28
C ALA A 120 10.53 -2.11 6.94
N ALA A 121 11.56 -2.61 6.29
CA ALA A 121 11.44 -3.39 5.05
C ALA A 121 10.76 -4.75 5.30
N VAL A 122 11.12 -5.44 6.38
CA VAL A 122 10.47 -6.70 6.79
C VAL A 122 8.98 -6.48 7.11
N LEU A 123 8.64 -5.40 7.80
CA LEU A 123 7.25 -5.04 8.04
C LEU A 123 6.50 -4.75 6.74
N ALA A 124 7.10 -3.98 5.83
CA ALA A 124 6.50 -3.70 4.52
C ALA A 124 6.25 -4.99 3.71
N ALA A 125 7.21 -5.91 3.67
CA ALA A 125 7.05 -7.21 3.01
C ALA A 125 5.91 -8.03 3.62
N ALA A 126 5.82 -8.08 4.96
CA ALA A 126 4.74 -8.77 5.66
C ALA A 126 3.36 -8.15 5.34
N ILE A 127 3.27 -6.82 5.31
CA ILE A 127 2.05 -6.10 4.93
C ILE A 127 1.69 -6.44 3.47
N ALA A 128 2.64 -6.32 2.54
CA ALA A 128 2.46 -6.60 1.12
C ALA A 128 1.89 -8.00 0.88
N GLY A 129 2.45 -9.02 1.55
CA GLY A 129 1.94 -10.39 1.47
C GLY A 129 0.48 -10.53 1.92
N VAL A 130 0.10 -9.83 3.00
CA VAL A 130 -1.27 -9.91 3.54
C VAL A 130 -2.28 -9.12 2.71
N ILE A 131 -1.88 -8.01 2.07
CA ILE A 131 -2.77 -7.22 1.21
C ILE A 131 -2.88 -7.77 -0.22
N THR A 132 -1.99 -8.67 -0.64
CA THR A 132 -2.00 -9.24 -2.01
C THR A 132 -3.36 -9.80 -2.42
N PRO A 133 -4.06 -10.63 -1.62
CA PRO A 133 -5.41 -11.10 -1.97
C PRO A 133 -6.46 -9.99 -2.12
N LYS A 134 -6.22 -8.80 -1.55
CA LYS A 134 -7.09 -7.63 -1.72
C LYS A 134 -6.76 -6.85 -2.99
N LEU A 135 -5.48 -6.76 -3.35
CA LEU A 135 -5.07 -6.24 -4.67
C LEU A 135 -5.60 -7.13 -5.80
N GLU A 136 -5.61 -8.44 -5.61
CA GLU A 136 -6.28 -9.41 -6.49
C GLU A 136 -7.75 -9.11 -6.68
N GLN A 137 -8.50 -8.98 -5.58
CA GLN A 137 -9.92 -8.64 -5.63
C GLN A 137 -10.17 -7.31 -6.35
N LEU A 138 -9.30 -6.31 -6.14
CA LEU A 138 -9.43 -5.01 -6.80
C LEU A 138 -9.15 -5.10 -8.30
N LYS A 139 -8.12 -5.85 -8.70
CA LYS A 139 -7.80 -6.11 -10.10
C LYS A 139 -8.93 -6.86 -10.80
N GLU A 140 -9.42 -7.95 -10.20
CA GLU A 140 -10.57 -8.72 -10.73
C GLU A 140 -11.83 -7.86 -10.87
N LEU A 141 -12.07 -6.96 -9.91
CA LEU A 141 -13.18 -6.02 -9.95
C LEU A 141 -13.03 -5.04 -11.13
N SER A 142 -11.82 -4.51 -11.34
CA SER A 142 -11.51 -3.62 -12.47
C SER A 142 -11.62 -4.33 -13.81
N ASP A 143 -11.08 -5.53 -13.94
CA ASP A 143 -11.18 -6.36 -15.15
C ASP A 143 -12.66 -6.66 -15.51
N GLY A 144 -13.52 -6.82 -14.50
CA GLY A 144 -14.96 -6.99 -14.66
C GLY A 144 -15.67 -5.77 -15.28
N VAL A 145 -15.03 -4.61 -15.28
CA VAL A 145 -15.50 -3.36 -15.90
C VAL A 145 -14.51 -2.85 -16.95
N GLU A 146 -13.86 -3.77 -17.66
CA GLU A 146 -12.95 -3.49 -18.78
C GLU A 146 -11.75 -2.60 -18.40
N GLY A 147 -11.29 -2.68 -17.15
CA GLY A 147 -10.17 -1.91 -16.63
C GLY A 147 -10.53 -0.46 -16.28
N ALA A 148 -11.79 -0.06 -16.41
CA ALA A 148 -12.20 1.34 -16.23
C ALA A 148 -12.11 1.85 -14.78
N LEU A 149 -11.97 0.96 -13.79
CA LEU A 149 -11.90 1.31 -12.37
C LEU A 149 -10.48 1.63 -11.87
N LEU A 150 -9.47 0.99 -12.47
CA LEU A 150 -8.07 1.12 -12.07
C LEU A 150 -7.25 1.51 -13.30
N ASP A 151 -7.35 2.77 -13.70
CA ASP A 151 -6.44 3.32 -14.69
C ASP A 151 -5.12 3.79 -14.04
N GLU A 152 -4.26 4.44 -14.82
CA GLU A 152 -2.97 4.94 -14.33
C GLU A 152 -3.12 5.98 -13.20
N GLU A 153 -4.14 6.84 -13.24
CA GLU A 153 -4.42 7.83 -12.19
C GLU A 153 -4.90 7.14 -10.91
N GLU A 154 -5.87 6.23 -11.00
CA GLU A 154 -6.37 5.51 -9.82
C GLU A 154 -5.31 4.61 -9.17
N ILE A 155 -4.43 3.99 -9.96
CA ILE A 155 -3.30 3.22 -9.43
C ILE A 155 -2.33 4.15 -8.67
N ASN A 156 -2.07 5.36 -9.19
CA ASN A 156 -1.21 6.34 -8.52
C ASN A 156 -1.83 6.88 -7.22
N ASP A 157 -3.15 7.11 -7.20
CA ASP A 157 -3.88 7.48 -5.99
C ASP A 157 -3.80 6.35 -4.95
N LEU A 158 -4.01 5.10 -5.38
CA LEU A 158 -3.90 3.93 -4.51
C LEU A 158 -2.48 3.76 -3.95
N LYS A 159 -1.44 4.00 -4.76
CA LYS A 159 -0.04 4.05 -4.29
C LYS A 159 0.14 5.12 -3.23
N THR A 160 -0.48 6.29 -3.38
CA THR A 160 -0.43 7.36 -2.37
C THR A 160 -1.09 6.95 -1.05
N VAL A 161 -2.21 6.21 -1.11
CA VAL A 161 -2.86 5.60 0.06
C VAL A 161 -1.90 4.65 0.79
N PHE A 162 -1.29 3.71 0.07
CA PHE A 162 -0.41 2.72 0.68
C PHE A 162 0.95 3.29 1.10
N ALA A 163 1.47 4.32 0.44
CA ALA A 163 2.65 5.06 0.88
C ALA A 163 2.40 5.74 2.24
N SER A 164 1.26 6.44 2.35
CA SER A 164 0.87 7.12 3.60
C SER A 164 0.68 6.11 4.73
N ALA A 165 0.03 4.97 4.44
CA ALA A 165 -0.15 3.90 5.42
C ALA A 165 1.18 3.27 5.84
N ALA A 166 2.13 3.11 4.91
CA ALA A 166 3.47 2.61 5.23
C ALA A 166 4.16 3.51 6.26
N GLU A 167 4.17 4.82 6.01
CA GLU A 167 4.76 5.80 6.93
C GLU A 167 4.10 5.76 8.31
N ASP A 168 2.76 5.73 8.36
CA ASP A 168 2.01 5.67 9.62
C ASP A 168 2.34 4.40 10.42
N LEU A 169 2.62 3.29 9.74
CA LEU A 169 2.94 2.00 10.33
C LEU A 169 4.44 1.77 10.56
N ALA A 170 5.28 2.75 10.24
CA ALA A 170 6.75 2.63 10.25
C ALA A 170 7.27 1.47 9.38
N ALA A 171 6.61 1.24 8.25
CA ALA A 171 7.02 0.32 7.19
C ALA A 171 7.66 1.11 6.04
N THR A 172 8.48 0.46 5.22
CA THR A 172 9.11 1.11 4.06
C THR A 172 8.07 1.42 2.96
N PRO A 173 7.85 2.71 2.58
CA PRO A 173 6.85 3.07 1.58
C PRO A 173 7.15 2.51 0.19
N THR A 174 8.40 2.56 -0.25
CA THR A 174 8.81 2.11 -1.60
C THR A 174 8.55 0.62 -1.85
N VAL A 175 8.69 -0.21 -0.82
CA VAL A 175 8.35 -1.64 -0.89
C VAL A 175 6.85 -1.83 -1.13
N LEU A 176 6.00 -1.11 -0.39
CA LEU A 176 4.55 -1.23 -0.55
C LEU A 176 4.07 -0.63 -1.88
N THR A 177 4.54 0.54 -2.27
CA THR A 177 4.13 1.17 -3.54
C THR A 177 4.60 0.38 -4.74
N GLY A 178 5.84 -0.13 -4.70
CA GLY A 178 6.38 -0.98 -5.75
C GLY A 178 5.61 -2.30 -5.87
N HIS A 179 5.17 -2.89 -4.76
CA HIS A 179 4.33 -4.08 -4.79
C HIS A 179 2.94 -3.81 -5.39
N VAL A 180 2.30 -2.69 -5.04
CA VAL A 180 1.02 -2.28 -5.62
C VAL A 180 1.13 -2.09 -7.13
N GLU A 181 2.16 -1.37 -7.58
CA GLU A 181 2.49 -1.16 -8.99
C GLU A 181 2.70 -2.48 -9.72
N GLN A 182 3.58 -3.34 -9.19
CA GLN A 182 3.86 -4.66 -9.76
C GLN A 182 2.61 -5.52 -9.90
N TYR A 183 1.65 -5.43 -8.97
CA TYR A 183 0.47 -6.28 -9.00
C TYR A 183 -0.62 -5.75 -9.94
N LEU A 184 -0.82 -4.42 -9.98
CA LEU A 184 -1.93 -3.82 -10.72
C LEU A 184 -1.57 -3.46 -12.15
N GLU A 185 -0.30 -3.13 -12.44
CA GLU A 185 0.18 -2.78 -13.78
C GLU A 185 0.74 -3.97 -14.58
N ALA A 186 0.87 -5.15 -13.97
CA ALA A 186 1.24 -6.40 -14.64
C ALA A 186 0.07 -7.05 -15.39
#